data_AF-A0A6B3H3K1-F1
#
_entry.id   AF-A0A6B3H3K1-F1
#
_cell.length_a   1.000
_cell.length_b   1.000
_cell.length_c   1.000
_cell.angle_alpha   90.00
_cell.angle_beta   90.00
_cell.angle_gamma   90.00
#
_symmetry.space_group_name_H-M   'P 1'
#
loop_
_entity.id
_entity.type
_entity.pdbx_description
1 polymer ?
#
loop_
_entity_poly.entity_id
_entity_poly.type
_entity_poly.pdbx_seq_one_letter_code
_entity_poly.pdbx_strand_id
1 'polypeptide(L)' 'MSAATPTPVQLNPLGGESYRLTLPNTANTPKLARDFLTSLLRVSRHPGLVDDARLCVTELVTNAHRHTRTP' A
#
# COMPACT_ATOMS: atom_id res chain seq x y z
N MET A 1 -35.45 -3.64 -3.05
CA MET A 1 -34.28 -4.53 -3.26
C MET A 1 -33.21 -3.70 -3.94
N SER A 2 -32.24 -3.16 -3.19
CA SER A 2 -31.21 -2.26 -3.74
C SER A 2 -30.02 -3.11 -4.20
N ALA A 3 -29.81 -3.19 -5.51
CA ALA A 3 -28.69 -3.94 -6.07
C ALA A 3 -27.40 -3.14 -5.85
N ALA A 4 -26.46 -3.69 -5.08
CA ALA A 4 -25.12 -3.14 -4.97
C ALA A 4 -24.45 -3.20 -6.34
N THR A 5 -24.06 -2.05 -6.87
CA THR A 5 -23.30 -1.96 -8.12
C THR A 5 -21.96 -2.67 -7.92
N PRO A 6 -21.61 -3.71 -8.70
CA PRO A 6 -20.31 -4.35 -8.55
C PRO A 6 -19.24 -3.34 -8.96
N THR A 7 -18.36 -2.99 -8.02
CA THR A 7 -17.17 -2.18 -8.28
C THR A 7 -16.42 -2.81 -9.46
N PRO A 8 -16.07 -2.06 -10.52
CA PRO A 8 -15.33 -2.62 -11.64
C PRO A 8 -14.04 -3.23 -11.12
N VAL A 9 -13.79 -4.50 -11.44
CA VAL A 9 -12.49 -5.12 -11.18
C VAL A 9 -11.51 -4.40 -12.08
N GLN A 10 -10.71 -3.50 -11.50
CA GLN A 10 -9.69 -2.78 -12.26
C GLN A 10 -8.62 -3.79 -12.68
N LEU A 11 -8.74 -4.29 -13.91
CA LEU A 11 -7.72 -5.09 -14.57
C LEU A 11 -6.43 -4.28 -14.59
N ASN A 12 -5.37 -4.84 -14.00
CA ASN A 12 -4.04 -4.21 -14.08
C ASN A 12 -3.66 -4.12 -15.56
N PRO A 13 -3.54 -2.91 -16.15
CA PRO A 13 -3.30 -2.74 -17.59
C PRO A 13 -1.95 -3.35 -18.03
N LEU A 14 -1.05 -3.59 -17.08
CA LEU A 14 0.29 -4.11 -17.29
C LEU A 14 0.37 -5.64 -17.13
N GLY A 15 -0.74 -6.33 -16.86
CA GLY A 15 -0.77 -7.79 -16.71
C GLY A 15 -0.08 -8.34 -15.44
N GLY A 16 0.25 -7.47 -14.48
CA GLY A 16 0.89 -7.85 -13.22
C GLY A 16 -0.08 -8.03 -12.05
N GLU A 17 0.42 -8.58 -10.95
CA GLU A 17 -0.32 -8.66 -9.69
C GLU A 17 -0.54 -7.26 -9.10
N SER A 18 -1.73 -7.00 -8.56
CA SER A 18 -2.07 -5.75 -7.90
C SER A 18 -2.39 -6.02 -6.44
N TYR A 19 -1.72 -5.29 -5.55
CA TYR A 19 -1.89 -5.42 -4.11
C TYR A 19 -2.39 -4.10 -3.54
N ARG A 20 -3.43 -4.16 -2.70
CA ARG A 20 -4.00 -2.99 -2.03
C ARG A 20 -3.95 -3.17 -0.52
N LEU A 21 -3.43 -2.16 0.17
CA LEU A 21 -3.39 -2.08 1.63
C LEU A 21 -4.16 -0.84 2.08
N THR A 22 -5.11 -1.02 3.00
CA THR A 22 -5.83 0.08 3.66
C THR A 22 -5.51 0.04 5.15
N LEU A 23 -5.13 1.19 5.72
CA LEU A 23 -4.71 1.30 7.11
C LEU A 23 -5.33 2.55 7.75
N PRO A 24 -5.50 2.58 9.08
CA PRO A 24 -5.92 3.79 9.78
C PRO A 24 -4.83 4.88 9.70
N ASN A 25 -5.21 6.15 9.87
CA ASN A 25 -4.27 7.26 9.91
C ASN A 25 -3.63 7.39 11.31
N THR A 26 -2.53 6.66 11.56
CA THR A 26 -1.86 6.64 12.87
C THR A 26 -0.35 6.69 12.72
N ALA A 27 0.36 7.04 13.80
CA ALA A 27 1.83 7.06 13.82
C ALA A 27 2.47 5.68 13.57
N ASN A 28 1.72 4.58 13.76
CA ASN A 28 2.21 3.21 13.53
C ASN A 28 2.04 2.76 12.07
N THR A 29 1.26 3.49 11.27
CA THR A 29 0.93 3.16 9.88
C THR A 29 2.14 3.05 8.96
N PRO A 30 3.17 3.92 9.04
CA PRO A 30 4.38 3.76 8.23
C PRO A 30 5.08 2.41 8.44
N LYS A 31 5.10 1.90 9.69
CA LYS A 31 5.69 0.59 10.00
C LYS A 31 4.92 -0.55 9.37
N LEU A 32 3.58 -0.53 9.46
CA LEU A 32 2.75 -1.57 8.85
C LEU A 32 2.89 -1.57 7.32
N ALA A 33 2.93 -0.40 6.70
CA ALA A 33 3.08 -0.27 5.24
C ALA A 33 4.43 -0.81 4.75
N ARG A 34 5.54 -0.47 5.42
CA ARG A 34 6.86 -0.98 5.03
C ARG A 34 7.02 -2.49 5.25
N ASP A 35 6.42 -3.04 6.31
CA ASP A 35 6.49 -4.48 6.59
C ASP A 35 5.70 -5.28 5.55
N PHE A 36 4.51 -4.79 5.17
CA PHE A 36 3.73 -5.34 4.07
C PHE A 36 4.51 -5.32 2.75
N LEU A 37 5.07 -4.17 2.38
CA LEU A 37 5.77 -4.01 1.11
C LEU A 37 7.08 -4.82 1.05
N THR A 38 7.77 -4.95 2.18
CA THR A 38 8.94 -5.84 2.32
C THR A 38 8.58 -7.30 2.06
N SER A 39 7.45 -7.76 2.61
CA SER A 39 6.97 -9.12 2.42
C SER A 39 6.66 -9.39 0.94
N LEU A 40 5.94 -8.48 0.29
CA LEU A 40 5.61 -8.59 -1.14
C LEU A 40 6.86 -8.65 -2.02
N LEU A 41 7.80 -7.72 -1.86
CA LEU A 41 9.01 -7.69 -2.69
C LEU A 41 9.86 -8.95 -2.53
N ARG A 42 9.87 -9.55 -1.34
CA ARG A 42 10.57 -10.83 -1.11
C ARG A 42 9.87 -11.99 -1.82
N VAL A 43 8.55 -12.10 -1.69
CA VAL A 43 7.77 -13.17 -2.33
C VAL A 43 7.81 -13.06 -3.86
N SER A 44 7.71 -11.83 -4.39
CA SER A 44 7.79 -11.55 -5.82
C SER A 44 9.22 -11.58 -6.38
N ARG A 45 10.24 -11.98 -5.61
CA ARG A 45 11.65 -12.12 -6.02
C ARG A 45 12.35 -10.82 -6.45
N HIS A 46 12.03 -9.70 -5.80
CA HIS A 46 12.68 -8.39 -5.98
C HIS A 46 13.41 -7.90 -4.71
N PRO A 47 14.31 -8.71 -4.09
CA PRO A 47 14.92 -8.34 -2.81
C PRO A 47 15.81 -7.09 -2.89
N GLY A 48 16.38 -6.78 -4.06
CA GLY A 48 17.23 -5.59 -4.26
C GLY A 48 16.48 -4.26 -4.18
N LEU A 49 15.15 -4.26 -4.23
CA LEU A 49 14.33 -3.05 -4.11
C LEU A 49 13.87 -2.77 -2.67
N VAL A 50 14.14 -3.69 -1.73
CA VAL A 50 13.53 -3.66 -0.39
C VAL A 50 13.92 -2.40 0.38
N ASP A 51 15.19 -2.02 0.38
CA ASP A 51 15.66 -0.89 1.20
C ASP A 51 15.14 0.45 0.67
N ASP A 52 15.24 0.67 -0.65
CA ASP A 52 14.70 1.86 -1.30
C ASP A 52 13.19 1.98 -1.10
N ALA A 53 12.47 0.87 -1.31
CA ALA A 53 11.02 0.89 -1.18
C ALA A 53 10.56 1.07 0.28
N ARG A 54 11.33 0.58 1.26
CA ARG A 54 11.11 0.84 2.69
C ARG A 54 11.27 2.32 3.03
N LEU A 55 12.28 2.99 2.49
CA LEU A 55 12.46 4.43 2.68
C LEU A 55 11.29 5.20 2.06
N CYS A 56 11.01 4.96 0.77
CA CYS A 56 9.95 5.63 0.03
C CYS A 56 8.58 5.48 0.71
N VAL A 57 8.19 4.27 1.12
CA VAL A 57 6.88 4.04 1.74
C VAL A 57 6.80 4.62 3.15
N THR A 58 7.91 4.66 3.89
CA THR A 58 7.94 5.30 5.23
C THR A 58 7.71 6.79 5.10
N GLU A 59 8.42 7.48 4.20
CA GLU A 59 8.26 8.92 3.95
C GLU A 59 6.86 9.24 3.42
N LEU A 60 6.38 8.48 2.44
CA LEU A 60 5.05 8.65 1.84
C LEU A 60 3.94 8.57 2.89
N VAL A 61 3.95 7.51 3.70
CA VAL A 61 2.91 7.28 4.70
C VAL A 61 3.04 8.22 5.89
N THR A 62 4.28 8.62 6.24
CA THR A 62 4.51 9.65 7.26
C THR A 62 3.95 11.01 6.81
N ASN A 63 4.19 11.39 5.54
CA ASN A 63 3.62 12.61 4.98
C ASN A 63 2.09 12.55 4.94
N ALA A 64 1.52 11.43 4.52
CA ALA A 64 0.08 11.23 4.57
C ALA A 64 -0.44 11.39 6.01
N HIS A 65 0.22 10.79 7.00
CA HIS A 65 -0.19 10.91 8.40
C HIS A 65 -0.14 12.35 8.93
N ARG A 66 0.94 13.08 8.61
CA ARG A 66 1.15 14.45 9.11
C ARG A 66 0.29 15.49 8.41
N HIS A 67 -0.07 15.26 7.15
CA HIS A 67 -0.67 16.29 6.31
C HIS A 67 -2.13 16.02 5.91
N THR A 68 -2.65 14.82 6.20
CA THR A 68 -4.09 14.55 6.05
C THR A 68 -4.79 14.60 7.40
N ARG A 69 -5.94 15.27 7.43
CA ARG A 69 -6.86 15.18 8.57
C ARG A 69 -7.79 14.01 8.30
N THR A 70 -7.90 13.09 9.25
CA THR A 70 -9.03 12.16 9.28
C THR A 70 -10.24 12.88 9.88
N PRO A 71 -11.43 12.84 9.22
CA PRO A 71 -12.68 13.31 9.80
C PRO A 71 -13.00 12.67 11.14
#